data_AF-A0A7K0HRB3-F1
#
_entry.id   AF-A0A7K0HRB3-F1
#
_cell.length_a   1.000
_cell.length_b   1.000
_cell.length_c   1.000
_cell.angle_alpha   90.00
_cell.angle_beta   90.00
_cell.angle_gamma   90.00
#
_symmetry.space_group_name_H-M   'P 1'
#
loop_
_entity.id
_entity.type
_entity.pdbx_description
1 polymer ?
#
loop_
_entity_poly.entity_id
_entity_poly.type
_entity_poly.pdbx_seq_one_letter_code
_entity_poly.pdbx_strand_id
1 'polypeptide(L)'
;MKKTILFLQAAVVGLLAACNQPSDEEQLRDEIQYVNPFIGTGFHGHTFPGATRPFALVQVSPDTHIMGWDASSGYHYDDNQIYAFSHTHLSGTGIGDLGDVAILPFSGGDSIKPVAIFKKETEKATPGYYAVRLDNFGINVELTSTDRVGFHKYTYDNPKDRRVLLDLGHVLQPNWGHKLVGNEYLFVNDSTVEGTVRTQGWAHFHSVSY
;
A
#
# COMPACT_ATOMS: atom_id res chain seq x y z
N MET A 1 61.72 -8.43 45.39
CA MET A 1 60.30 -8.60 45.81
C MET A 1 59.41 -7.41 45.47
N LYS A 2 59.81 -6.14 45.68
CA LYS A 2 58.95 -4.97 45.35
C LYS A 2 58.66 -4.75 43.86
N LYS A 3 59.59 -5.10 42.95
CA LYS A 3 59.37 -4.97 41.50
C LYS A 3 58.31 -5.94 40.95
N THR A 4 58.19 -7.14 41.52
CA THR A 4 57.25 -8.18 41.07
C THR A 4 55.79 -7.82 41.41
N ILE A 5 55.56 -7.09 42.51
CA ILE A 5 54.23 -6.63 42.95
C ILE A 5 53.70 -5.51 42.03
N LEU A 6 54.59 -4.63 41.54
CA LEU A 6 54.24 -3.56 40.58
C LEU A 6 53.80 -4.10 39.21
N PHE A 7 54.43 -5.18 38.72
CA PHE A 7 54.01 -5.82 37.48
C PHE A 7 52.65 -6.52 37.60
N LEU A 8 52.34 -7.09 38.77
CA LEU A 8 51.05 -7.74 39.02
C LEU A 8 49.90 -6.73 39.12
N GLN A 9 50.14 -5.57 39.73
CA GLN A 9 49.15 -4.48 39.79
C GLN A 9 48.89 -3.84 38.42
N ALA A 10 49.92 -3.65 37.60
CA ALA A 10 49.77 -3.15 36.23
C ALA A 10 48.99 -4.12 35.34
N ALA A 11 49.20 -5.44 35.50
CA ALA A 11 48.46 -6.46 34.75
C ALA A 11 46.97 -6.51 35.14
N VAL A 12 46.64 -6.34 36.43
CA VAL A 12 45.24 -6.32 36.91
C VAL A 12 44.50 -5.06 36.45
N VAL A 13 45.17 -3.90 36.39
CA VAL A 13 44.57 -2.66 35.85
C VAL A 13 44.34 -2.76 34.33
N GLY A 14 45.24 -3.43 33.60
CA GLY A 14 45.05 -3.70 32.16
C GLY A 14 43.88 -4.65 31.87
N LEU A 15 43.65 -5.65 32.73
CA LEU A 15 42.52 -6.59 32.61
C LEU A 15 41.16 -5.95 32.93
N LEU A 16 41.12 -4.98 33.85
CA LEU A 16 39.88 -4.26 34.18
C LEU A 16 39.50 -3.21 33.13
N ALA A 17 40.47 -2.63 32.41
CA ALA A 17 40.20 -1.69 31.32
C ALA A 17 39.67 -2.39 30.04
N ALA A 18 39.97 -3.68 29.84
CA ALA A 18 39.52 -4.45 28.68
C ALA A 18 38.05 -4.91 28.77
N CYS A 19 37.43 -4.87 29.97
CA CYS A 19 36.04 -5.27 30.16
C CYS A 19 35.02 -4.16 29.87
N ASN A 20 35.49 -2.96 29.50
CA ASN A 20 34.66 -1.78 29.27
C ASN A 20 34.65 -1.33 27.80
N GLN A 21 34.94 -2.24 26.85
CA GLN A 21 34.62 -1.94 25.46
C GLN A 21 33.10 -1.73 25.37
N PRO A 22 32.63 -0.55 24.91
CA PRO A 22 31.24 -0.44 24.48
C PRO A 22 31.03 -1.57 23.49
N SER A 23 30.01 -2.39 23.70
CA SER A 23 29.51 -3.22 22.62
C SER A 23 29.17 -2.25 21.50
N ASP A 24 29.92 -2.28 20.41
CA ASP A 24 29.48 -1.75 19.13
C ASP A 24 28.26 -2.61 18.75
N GLU A 25 27.11 -2.32 19.36
CA GLU A 25 25.83 -2.65 18.76
C GLU A 25 25.85 -1.87 17.45
N GLU A 26 26.17 -2.58 16.36
CA GLU A 26 26.02 -2.07 15.02
C GLU A 26 24.58 -1.59 14.93
N GLN A 27 24.39 -0.27 15.05
CA GLN A 27 23.09 0.34 14.98
C GLN A 27 22.56 0.01 13.59
N LEU A 28 21.71 -1.02 13.50
CA LEU A 28 21.10 -1.49 12.27
C LEU A 28 20.58 -0.25 11.57
N ARG A 29 21.21 0.10 10.44
CA ARG A 29 20.79 1.24 9.65
C ARG A 29 19.38 0.95 9.20
N ASP A 30 18.47 1.89 9.45
CA ASP A 30 17.12 1.80 8.94
C ASP A 30 17.14 2.09 7.44
N GLU A 31 17.55 1.12 6.62
CA GLU A 31 17.69 1.27 5.17
C GLU A 31 16.32 1.53 4.49
N ILE A 32 15.22 1.21 5.17
CA ILE A 32 13.85 1.41 4.68
C ILE A 32 13.58 2.91 4.47
N GLN A 33 14.22 3.78 5.25
CA GLN A 33 14.06 5.24 5.15
C GLN A 33 14.46 5.82 3.78
N TYR A 34 15.30 5.10 3.01
CA TYR A 34 15.75 5.56 1.70
C TYR A 34 14.79 5.22 0.57
N VAL A 35 13.82 4.35 0.81
CA VAL A 35 12.86 3.93 -0.22
C VAL A 35 11.77 4.98 -0.36
N ASN A 36 11.62 5.50 -1.57
CA ASN A 36 10.52 6.38 -1.95
C ASN A 36 9.59 5.65 -2.95
N PRO A 37 8.41 5.15 -2.50
CA PRO A 37 7.47 4.46 -3.39
C PRO A 37 6.87 5.31 -4.52
N PHE A 38 7.04 6.64 -4.49
CA PHE A 38 6.57 7.50 -5.58
C PHE A 38 7.52 7.53 -6.79
N ILE A 39 8.76 7.06 -6.66
CA ILE A 39 9.71 7.02 -7.78
C ILE A 39 9.20 6.05 -8.85
N GLY A 40 8.95 6.57 -10.05
CA GLY A 40 8.42 5.79 -11.18
C GLY A 40 6.89 5.73 -11.24
N THR A 41 6.17 6.50 -10.41
CA THR A 41 4.70 6.56 -10.41
C THR A 41 4.12 7.63 -11.33
N GLY A 42 4.96 8.54 -11.87
CA GLY A 42 4.59 9.50 -12.90
C GLY A 42 5.28 9.20 -14.22
N PHE A 43 4.88 9.89 -15.29
CA PHE A 43 5.26 9.54 -16.66
C PHE A 43 5.01 8.04 -16.91
N HIS A 44 5.91 7.36 -17.62
CA HIS A 44 5.69 5.98 -18.07
C HIS A 44 6.47 4.94 -17.26
N GLY A 45 6.68 5.20 -15.97
CA GLY A 45 7.32 4.23 -15.06
C GLY A 45 6.35 3.12 -14.62
N HIS A 46 5.06 3.46 -14.49
CA HIS A 46 3.95 2.56 -14.15
C HIS A 46 4.20 1.73 -12.88
N THR A 47 4.83 2.30 -11.87
CA THR A 47 4.87 1.71 -10.52
C THR A 47 3.67 2.20 -9.69
N PHE A 48 3.46 1.63 -8.50
CA PHE A 48 2.40 2.06 -7.59
C PHE A 48 2.97 2.44 -6.21
N PRO A 49 2.38 3.42 -5.49
CA PRO A 49 2.85 3.83 -4.17
C PRO A 49 2.23 3.02 -3.02
N GLY A 50 1.26 2.15 -3.30
CA GLY A 50 0.53 1.36 -2.32
C GLY A 50 1.36 0.41 -1.47
N ALA A 51 0.73 -0.10 -0.41
CA ALA A 51 1.37 -0.96 0.56
C ALA A 51 1.49 -2.40 0.07
N THR A 52 2.71 -2.93 0.04
CA THR A 52 2.99 -4.33 -0.23
C THR A 52 4.19 -4.84 0.59
N ARG A 53 4.26 -6.16 0.80
CA ARG A 53 5.46 -6.83 1.33
C ARG A 53 6.27 -7.44 0.18
N PRO A 54 7.57 -7.73 0.38
CA PRO A 54 8.37 -8.42 -0.62
C PRO A 54 7.68 -9.70 -1.11
N PHE A 55 7.43 -9.80 -2.42
CA PHE A 55 6.83 -10.97 -3.08
C PHE A 55 5.39 -11.33 -2.62
N ALA A 56 4.66 -10.38 -2.06
CA ALA A 56 3.29 -10.59 -1.60
C ALA A 56 2.30 -10.74 -2.77
N LEU A 57 1.20 -11.46 -2.51
CA LEU A 57 0.03 -11.55 -3.38
C LEU A 57 -0.74 -10.23 -3.41
N VAL A 58 -0.80 -9.51 -2.29
CA VAL A 58 -1.54 -8.25 -2.17
C VAL A 58 -0.63 -7.05 -2.37
N GLN A 59 -1.08 -6.13 -3.21
CA GLN A 59 -0.55 -4.80 -3.40
C GLN A 59 -1.72 -3.83 -3.23
N VAL A 60 -1.98 -3.35 -2.01
CA VAL A 60 -3.15 -2.49 -1.76
C VAL A 60 -2.77 -1.03 -2.05
N SER A 61 -3.33 -0.46 -3.12
CA SER A 61 -2.89 0.82 -3.70
C SER A 61 -4.07 1.66 -4.19
N PRO A 62 -3.96 3.01 -4.21
CA PRO A 62 -4.92 3.88 -4.91
C PRO A 62 -4.94 3.66 -6.42
N ASP A 63 -6.14 3.69 -6.99
CA ASP A 63 -6.41 3.75 -8.43
C ASP A 63 -6.79 5.19 -8.80
N THR A 64 -5.90 5.90 -9.48
CA THR A 64 -6.12 7.30 -9.92
C THR A 64 -6.38 7.42 -11.41
N HIS A 65 -6.03 6.41 -12.19
CA HIS A 65 -6.06 6.46 -13.64
C HIS A 65 -6.52 5.12 -14.22
N ILE A 66 -7.78 5.08 -14.66
CA ILE A 66 -8.40 3.83 -15.10
C ILE A 66 -8.26 3.63 -16.61
N MET A 67 -8.12 4.69 -17.41
CA MET A 67 -8.20 4.60 -18.87
C MET A 67 -6.82 4.67 -19.52
N GLY A 68 -6.60 3.83 -20.54
CA GLY A 68 -5.40 3.90 -21.37
C GLY A 68 -4.14 3.38 -20.68
N TRP A 69 -3.04 3.40 -21.42
CA TRP A 69 -1.79 2.73 -21.03
C TRP A 69 -0.91 3.53 -20.06
N ASP A 70 -1.16 4.85 -19.94
CA ASP A 70 -0.34 5.82 -19.20
C ASP A 70 -0.18 5.47 -17.70
N ALA A 71 -1.02 4.58 -17.18
CA ALA A 71 -0.99 4.11 -15.80
C ALA A 71 -1.32 2.61 -15.71
N SER A 72 -0.40 1.76 -16.17
CA SER A 72 -0.61 0.30 -16.14
C SER A 72 -0.67 -0.31 -14.73
N SER A 73 -0.21 0.42 -13.72
CA SER A 73 -0.33 0.08 -12.30
C SER A 73 -1.58 0.65 -11.62
N GLY A 74 -2.49 1.31 -12.35
CA GLY A 74 -3.68 1.97 -11.81
C GLY A 74 -3.44 3.36 -11.21
N TYR A 75 -2.18 3.73 -10.95
CA TYR A 75 -1.81 5.02 -10.36
C TYR A 75 -0.96 5.87 -11.32
N HIS A 76 -1.24 7.17 -11.37
CA HIS A 76 -0.41 8.17 -12.04
C HIS A 76 -0.18 9.39 -11.13
N TYR A 77 1.09 9.79 -10.96
CA TYR A 77 1.47 10.82 -9.98
C TYR A 77 0.82 12.19 -10.23
N ASP A 78 0.53 12.56 -11.48
CA ASP A 78 -0.07 13.87 -11.78
C ASP A 78 -1.58 13.95 -11.49
N ASP A 79 -2.23 12.81 -11.23
CA ASP A 79 -3.67 12.78 -10.97
C ASP A 79 -3.99 13.23 -9.53
N ASN A 80 -5.18 13.82 -9.38
CA ASN A 80 -5.71 14.33 -8.11
C ASN A 80 -7.06 13.70 -7.72
N GLN A 81 -7.45 12.63 -8.42
CA GLN A 81 -8.66 11.86 -8.15
C GLN A 81 -8.30 10.42 -7.80
N ILE A 82 -9.02 9.82 -6.85
CA ILE A 82 -8.95 8.40 -6.52
C ILE A 82 -10.32 7.79 -6.76
N TYR A 83 -10.36 6.76 -7.59
CA TYR A 83 -11.58 6.02 -7.89
C TYR A 83 -11.80 4.87 -6.92
N ALA A 84 -10.73 4.22 -6.46
CA ALA A 84 -10.77 3.14 -5.48
C ALA A 84 -9.38 2.91 -4.86
N PHE A 85 -9.34 2.06 -3.84
CA PHE A 85 -8.16 1.37 -3.37
C PHE A 85 -8.36 -0.12 -3.64
N SER A 86 -7.74 -0.65 -4.70
CA SER A 86 -7.80 -2.07 -5.05
C SER A 86 -6.61 -2.85 -4.48
N HIS A 87 -6.65 -4.18 -4.55
CA HIS A 87 -5.77 -5.07 -3.79
C HIS A 87 -4.70 -5.79 -4.62
N THR A 88 -4.75 -5.67 -5.94
CA THR A 88 -3.85 -6.37 -6.86
C THR A 88 -3.36 -5.42 -7.95
N HIS A 89 -2.04 -5.34 -8.14
CA HIS A 89 -1.43 -4.41 -9.09
C HIS A 89 -0.16 -4.99 -9.72
N LEU A 90 0.09 -4.58 -10.96
CA LEU A 90 1.33 -4.86 -11.67
C LEU A 90 2.25 -3.63 -11.60
N SER A 91 3.54 -3.85 -11.36
CA SER A 91 4.52 -2.77 -11.26
C SER A 91 5.45 -2.78 -12.48
N GLY A 92 5.46 -1.69 -13.23
CA GLY A 92 6.37 -1.44 -14.35
C GLY A 92 5.99 -2.12 -15.66
N THR A 93 4.75 -2.59 -15.80
CA THR A 93 4.26 -3.21 -17.04
C THR A 93 3.85 -2.16 -18.07
N GLY A 94 3.83 -2.52 -19.35
CA GLY A 94 3.30 -1.66 -20.42
C GLY A 94 1.83 -1.93 -20.78
N ILE A 95 1.21 -2.88 -20.08
CA ILE A 95 -0.20 -3.26 -20.20
C ILE A 95 -0.71 -3.46 -18.78
N GLY A 96 -1.89 -2.91 -18.47
CA GLY A 96 -2.59 -3.10 -17.22
C GLY A 96 -3.45 -4.36 -17.24
N ASP A 97 -3.61 -4.93 -16.06
CA ASP A 97 -4.57 -5.98 -15.68
C ASP A 97 -4.78 -5.81 -14.16
N LEU A 98 -5.48 -6.72 -13.50
CA LEU A 98 -5.72 -6.65 -12.05
C LEU A 98 -6.53 -5.39 -11.65
N GLY A 99 -6.28 -4.81 -10.49
CA GLY A 99 -7.15 -3.80 -9.89
C GLY A 99 -8.36 -4.43 -9.20
N ASP A 100 -8.19 -5.66 -8.69
CA ASP A 100 -9.28 -6.45 -8.11
C ASP A 100 -9.63 -5.98 -6.70
N VAL A 101 -10.89 -6.19 -6.30
CA VAL A 101 -11.39 -5.87 -4.95
C VAL A 101 -11.22 -4.38 -4.64
N ALA A 102 -11.92 -3.54 -5.40
CA ALA A 102 -11.87 -2.09 -5.29
C ALA A 102 -12.74 -1.58 -4.14
N ILE A 103 -12.12 -0.89 -3.18
CA ILE A 103 -12.80 -0.31 -2.01
C ILE A 103 -12.62 1.21 -1.99
N LEU A 104 -13.69 1.97 -1.72
CA LEU A 104 -13.59 3.42 -1.51
C LEU A 104 -14.40 3.87 -0.28
N PRO A 105 -13.76 4.44 0.76
CA PRO A 105 -14.47 5.09 1.84
C PRO A 105 -15.00 6.45 1.38
N PHE A 106 -16.25 6.78 1.72
CA PHE A 106 -16.84 8.07 1.38
C PHE A 106 -17.84 8.53 2.45
N SER A 107 -18.10 9.83 2.47
CA SER A 107 -19.06 10.49 3.37
C SER A 107 -19.72 11.65 2.66
N GLY A 108 -21.02 11.84 2.88
CA GLY A 108 -21.82 12.83 2.18
C GLY A 108 -22.10 12.47 0.72
N GLY A 109 -23.14 13.10 0.17
CA GLY A 109 -23.57 12.91 -1.21
C GLY A 109 -24.39 11.64 -1.46
N ASP A 110 -25.12 11.64 -2.57
CA ASP A 110 -26.01 10.55 -2.98
C ASP A 110 -25.51 9.84 -4.26
N SER A 111 -24.23 10.01 -4.59
CA SER A 111 -23.64 9.31 -5.75
C SER A 111 -23.50 7.81 -5.46
N ILE A 112 -23.92 7.00 -6.42
CA ILE A 112 -23.68 5.54 -6.43
C ILE A 112 -22.26 5.18 -6.89
N LYS A 113 -21.53 6.15 -7.48
CA LYS A 113 -20.14 6.03 -7.91
C LYS A 113 -19.36 7.27 -7.47
N PRO A 114 -19.11 7.44 -6.15
CA PRO A 114 -18.28 8.51 -5.63
C PRO A 114 -16.87 8.45 -6.22
N VAL A 115 -16.25 9.62 -6.41
CA VAL A 115 -14.83 9.77 -6.76
C VAL A 115 -14.22 10.68 -5.70
N ALA A 116 -13.11 10.24 -5.11
CA ALA A 116 -12.43 11.03 -4.10
C ALA A 116 -11.47 12.03 -4.76
N ILE A 117 -11.28 13.18 -4.12
CA ILE A 117 -10.30 14.20 -4.50
C ILE A 117 -9.26 14.24 -3.39
N PHE A 118 -7.98 14.29 -3.77
CA PHE A 118 -6.87 14.37 -2.83
C PHE A 118 -5.83 15.37 -3.31
N LYS A 119 -4.86 15.66 -2.45
CA LYS A 119 -3.71 16.49 -2.78
C LYS A 119 -2.41 15.79 -2.40
N LYS A 120 -1.36 16.00 -3.20
CA LYS A 120 -0.06 15.33 -3.01
C LYS A 120 0.59 15.67 -1.67
N GLU A 121 0.33 16.85 -1.10
CA GLU A 121 0.87 17.24 0.21
C GLU A 121 0.33 16.39 1.37
N THR A 122 -0.83 15.76 1.17
CA THR A 122 -1.45 14.85 2.15
C THR A 122 -1.13 13.39 1.91
N GLU A 123 -0.51 13.08 0.78
CA GLU A 123 -0.18 11.73 0.35
C GLU A 123 1.20 11.33 0.87
N LYS A 124 1.29 10.14 1.45
CA LYS A 124 2.52 9.60 2.05
C LYS A 124 2.63 8.11 1.75
N ALA A 125 3.83 7.67 1.43
CA ALA A 125 4.13 6.26 1.21
C ALA A 125 5.52 5.91 1.75
N THR A 126 5.62 4.74 2.37
CA THR A 126 6.84 4.09 2.82
C THR A 126 6.70 2.59 2.57
N PRO A 127 7.77 1.78 2.58
CA PRO A 127 7.63 0.33 2.40
C PRO A 127 6.61 -0.28 3.38
N GLY A 128 5.61 -0.97 2.82
CA GLY A 128 4.51 -1.59 3.58
C GLY A 128 3.42 -0.64 4.09
N TYR A 129 3.42 0.64 3.73
CA TYR A 129 2.44 1.61 4.20
C TYR A 129 2.14 2.73 3.20
N TYR A 130 0.85 3.06 3.05
CA TYR A 130 0.38 4.19 2.26
C TYR A 130 -0.68 4.97 3.05
N ALA A 131 -0.71 6.30 2.93
CA ALA A 131 -1.75 7.12 3.51
C ALA A 131 -2.07 8.35 2.66
N VAL A 132 -3.33 8.78 2.69
CA VAL A 132 -3.81 9.95 1.95
C VAL A 132 -5.04 10.56 2.62
N ARG A 133 -5.25 11.87 2.40
CA ARG A 133 -6.51 12.55 2.76
C ARG A 133 -7.42 12.62 1.54
N LEU A 134 -8.67 12.17 1.70
CA LEU A 134 -9.75 12.40 0.75
C LEU A 134 -10.45 13.71 1.14
N ASP A 135 -10.06 14.81 0.51
CA ASP A 135 -10.46 16.18 0.87
C ASP A 135 -11.97 16.39 0.77
N ASN A 136 -12.59 15.91 -0.32
CA ASN A 136 -14.02 16.08 -0.56
C ASN A 136 -14.90 15.23 0.37
N PHE A 137 -14.37 14.16 0.96
CA PHE A 137 -15.11 13.31 1.90
C PHE A 137 -14.74 13.56 3.37
N GLY A 138 -13.64 14.27 3.63
CA GLY A 138 -13.16 14.48 4.99
C GLY A 138 -12.69 13.18 5.66
N ILE A 139 -11.92 12.36 4.94
CA ILE A 139 -11.50 11.03 5.40
C ILE A 139 -9.98 10.88 5.29
N ASN A 140 -9.31 10.48 6.38
CA ASN A 140 -7.94 9.98 6.32
C ASN A 140 -7.98 8.48 6.02
N VAL A 141 -7.22 8.05 5.02
CA VAL A 141 -7.04 6.65 4.65
C VAL A 141 -5.61 6.24 4.97
N GLU A 142 -5.47 5.09 5.63
CA GLU A 142 -4.19 4.43 5.90
C GLU A 142 -4.29 2.97 5.45
N LEU A 143 -3.29 2.49 4.73
CA LEU A 143 -3.25 1.16 4.12
C LEU A 143 -1.96 0.43 4.53
N THR A 144 -2.07 -0.86 4.84
CA THR A 144 -0.91 -1.75 5.01
C THR A 144 -1.26 -3.16 4.56
N SER A 145 -0.29 -4.07 4.47
CA SER A 145 -0.54 -5.43 4.00
C SER A 145 0.34 -6.49 4.66
N THR A 146 -0.21 -7.71 4.68
CA THR A 146 0.56 -8.95 4.83
C THR A 146 0.79 -9.55 3.44
N ASP A 147 1.32 -10.77 3.39
CA ASP A 147 1.56 -11.45 2.12
C ASP A 147 0.28 -11.71 1.32
N ARG A 148 -0.90 -11.75 1.96
CA ARG A 148 -2.19 -12.13 1.32
C ARG A 148 -3.40 -11.32 1.79
N VAL A 149 -3.21 -10.30 2.63
CA VAL A 149 -4.30 -9.50 3.21
C VAL A 149 -3.94 -8.02 3.15
N GLY A 150 -4.85 -7.19 2.65
CA GLY A 150 -4.79 -5.74 2.76
C GLY A 150 -5.59 -5.26 3.97
N PHE A 151 -5.02 -4.34 4.75
CA PHE A 151 -5.68 -3.70 5.88
C PHE A 151 -5.94 -2.24 5.55
N HIS A 152 -7.14 -1.79 5.87
CA HIS A 152 -7.59 -0.41 5.69
C HIS A 152 -7.97 0.18 7.03
N LYS A 153 -7.55 1.42 7.28
CA LYS A 153 -8.02 2.22 8.40
C LYS A 153 -8.53 3.55 7.87
N TYR A 154 -9.78 3.85 8.19
CA TYR A 154 -10.45 5.07 7.76
C TYR A 154 -10.83 5.92 8.97
N THR A 155 -10.35 7.16 9.00
CA THR A 155 -10.71 8.14 10.03
C THR A 155 -11.59 9.22 9.40
N TYR A 156 -12.88 9.19 9.72
CA TYR A 156 -13.88 10.12 9.21
C TYR A 156 -14.01 11.32 10.13
N ASP A 157 -14.01 12.52 9.58
CA ASP A 157 -14.33 13.74 10.31
C ASP A 157 -15.81 13.74 10.77
N ASN A 158 -16.70 13.25 9.91
CA ASN A 158 -18.12 13.08 10.24
C ASN A 158 -18.42 11.62 10.63
N PRO A 159 -18.61 11.32 11.93
CA PRO A 159 -18.86 9.95 12.38
C PRO A 159 -20.28 9.44 12.08
N LYS A 160 -21.20 10.30 11.63
CA LYS A 160 -22.62 9.93 11.44
C LYS A 160 -22.95 9.39 10.05
N ASP A 161 -22.10 9.62 9.06
CA ASP A 161 -22.33 9.18 7.68
C ASP A 161 -21.08 8.47 7.13
N ARG A 162 -20.74 7.34 7.78
CA ARG A 162 -19.62 6.49 7.38
C ARG A 162 -20.10 5.48 6.36
N ARG A 163 -19.57 5.55 5.14
CA ARG A 163 -19.87 4.61 4.07
C ARG A 163 -18.57 4.07 3.47
N VAL A 164 -18.64 2.83 3.01
CA VAL A 164 -17.58 2.15 2.28
C VAL A 164 -18.23 1.53 1.05
N LEU A 165 -17.72 1.87 -0.13
CA LEU A 165 -18.10 1.26 -1.39
C LEU A 165 -17.20 0.06 -1.64
N LEU A 166 -17.81 -1.08 -1.99
CA LEU A 166 -17.16 -2.20 -2.66
C LEU A 166 -17.59 -2.15 -4.13
N ASP A 167 -16.70 -1.71 -5.03
CA ASP A 167 -17.01 -1.58 -6.46
C ASP A 167 -16.68 -2.88 -7.20
N LEU A 168 -17.69 -3.72 -7.40
CA LEU A 168 -17.57 -4.96 -8.16
C LEU A 168 -17.48 -4.76 -9.68
N GLY A 169 -17.62 -3.52 -10.16
CA GLY A 169 -17.50 -3.12 -11.55
C GLY A 169 -16.15 -2.51 -11.93
N HIS A 170 -15.26 -2.32 -10.95
CA HIS A 170 -13.96 -1.69 -11.15
C HIS A 170 -13.02 -2.64 -11.91
N VAL A 171 -12.35 -2.11 -12.93
CA VAL A 171 -11.26 -2.76 -13.68
C VAL A 171 -10.32 -1.70 -14.22
N LEU A 172 -9.02 -1.97 -14.22
CA LEU A 172 -8.02 -1.10 -14.84
C LEU A 172 -7.99 -1.28 -16.36
N GLN A 173 -7.80 -0.19 -17.10
CA GLN A 173 -7.66 -0.14 -18.56
C GLN A 173 -8.78 -0.82 -19.37
N PRO A 174 -10.08 -0.54 -19.11
CA PRO A 174 -11.17 -1.19 -19.82
C PRO A 174 -11.21 -0.88 -21.32
N ASN A 175 -10.68 0.27 -21.72
CA ASN A 175 -10.52 0.65 -23.13
C ASN A 175 -9.36 -0.06 -23.84
N TRP A 176 -8.60 -0.91 -23.14
CA TRP A 176 -7.51 -1.74 -23.68
C TRP A 176 -7.81 -3.24 -23.60
N GLY A 177 -9.07 -3.60 -23.36
CA GLY A 177 -9.55 -4.98 -23.47
C GLY A 177 -9.69 -5.73 -22.15
N HIS A 178 -9.22 -5.16 -21.04
CA HIS A 178 -9.52 -5.70 -19.71
C HIS A 178 -11.00 -5.46 -19.37
N LYS A 179 -11.72 -6.49 -18.93
CA LYS A 179 -13.15 -6.39 -18.65
C LYS A 179 -13.58 -7.36 -17.57
N LEU A 180 -14.55 -6.93 -16.79
CA LEU A 180 -15.28 -7.79 -15.88
C LEU A 180 -16.14 -8.78 -16.67
N VAL A 181 -16.02 -10.07 -16.38
CA VAL A 181 -16.85 -11.13 -16.97
C VAL A 181 -17.85 -11.72 -15.99
N GLY A 182 -17.61 -11.58 -14.69
CA GLY A 182 -18.56 -11.98 -13.66
C GLY A 182 -18.14 -11.50 -12.28
N ASN A 183 -19.12 -11.29 -11.41
CA ASN A 183 -18.89 -11.04 -10.00
C ASN A 183 -19.99 -11.73 -9.19
N GLU A 184 -19.62 -12.19 -8.00
CA GLU A 184 -20.50 -12.76 -6.99
C GLU A 184 -20.12 -12.17 -5.64
N TYR A 185 -21.11 -11.91 -4.79
CA TYR A 185 -20.91 -11.47 -3.41
C TYR A 185 -21.95 -12.12 -2.48
N LEU A 186 -21.56 -12.31 -1.23
CA LEU A 186 -22.37 -12.85 -0.15
C LEU A 186 -22.09 -12.08 1.13
N PHE A 187 -23.14 -11.50 1.73
CA PHE A 187 -23.08 -11.06 3.12
C PHE A 187 -23.14 -12.30 4.01
N VAL A 188 -21.99 -12.72 4.55
CA VAL A 188 -21.90 -13.86 5.45
C VAL A 188 -22.52 -13.51 6.81
N ASN A 189 -22.27 -12.28 7.28
CA ASN A 189 -22.83 -11.72 8.50
C ASN A 189 -22.78 -10.17 8.47
N ASP A 190 -22.98 -9.53 9.63
CA ASP A 190 -23.00 -8.07 9.80
C ASP A 190 -21.65 -7.36 9.63
N SER A 191 -20.56 -8.12 9.49
CA SER A 191 -19.20 -7.62 9.42
C SER A 191 -18.33 -8.31 8.36
N THR A 192 -18.89 -9.28 7.61
CA THR A 192 -18.14 -10.10 6.65
C THR A 192 -18.89 -10.20 5.33
N VAL A 193 -18.19 -9.85 4.26
CA VAL A 193 -18.60 -10.08 2.86
C VAL A 193 -17.56 -10.98 2.24
N GLU A 194 -18.02 -11.99 1.53
CA GLU A 194 -17.18 -12.85 0.69
C GLU A 194 -17.64 -12.72 -0.76
N GLY A 195 -16.75 -12.96 -1.71
CA GLY A 195 -17.12 -12.95 -3.10
C GLY A 195 -16.05 -13.44 -4.04
N THR A 196 -16.33 -13.34 -5.33
CA THR A 196 -15.37 -13.66 -6.37
C THR A 196 -15.59 -12.75 -7.56
N VAL A 197 -14.53 -12.09 -8.02
CA VAL A 197 -14.50 -11.38 -9.29
C VAL A 197 -13.84 -12.26 -10.34
N ARG A 198 -14.31 -12.15 -11.57
CA ARG A 198 -13.73 -12.80 -12.74
C ARG A 198 -13.56 -11.76 -13.81
N THR A 199 -12.35 -11.65 -14.34
CA THR A 199 -12.02 -10.73 -15.43
C THR A 199 -11.38 -11.48 -16.60
N GLN A 200 -11.38 -10.81 -17.74
CA GLN A 200 -10.65 -11.22 -18.92
C GLN A 200 -9.90 -10.00 -19.44
N GLY A 201 -8.60 -10.14 -19.69
CA GLY A 201 -7.74 -9.07 -20.17
C GLY A 201 -6.47 -9.64 -20.76
N TRP A 202 -5.33 -9.16 -20.27
CA TRP A 202 -4.04 -9.74 -20.61
C TRP A 202 -3.95 -11.19 -20.09
N ALA A 203 -4.38 -11.42 -18.86
CA ALA A 203 -4.75 -12.74 -18.39
C ALA A 203 -6.13 -13.12 -18.97
N HIS A 204 -6.13 -14.14 -19.84
CA HIS A 204 -7.36 -14.54 -20.56
C HIS A 204 -8.46 -15.08 -19.62
N PHE A 205 -8.06 -15.70 -18.50
CA PHE A 205 -8.94 -16.20 -17.45
C PHE A 205 -8.36 -15.80 -16.10
N HIS A 206 -8.90 -14.75 -15.50
CA HIS A 206 -8.49 -14.28 -14.18
C HIS A 206 -9.66 -14.39 -13.20
N SER A 207 -9.36 -14.83 -11.98
CA SER A 207 -10.36 -14.96 -10.92
C SER A 207 -9.72 -14.71 -9.56
N VAL A 208 -10.36 -13.84 -8.77
CA VAL A 208 -9.92 -13.50 -7.41
C VAL A 208 -11.11 -13.63 -6.47
N SER A 209 -10.94 -14.47 -5.45
CA SER A 209 -11.87 -14.55 -4.32
C SER A 209 -11.39 -13.65 -3.19
N TYR A 210 -12.35 -13.02 -2.51
CA TYR A 210 -12.12 -12.06 -1.43
C TYR A 210 -13.11 -12.27 -0.28
#